data_AF-A0A1G5A4L8-F1
#
_entry.id   AF-A0A1G5A4L8-F1
#
_cell.length_a   1.000
_cell.length_b   1.000
_cell.length_c   1.000
_cell.angle_alpha   90.00
_cell.angle_beta   90.00
_cell.angle_gamma   90.00
#
_symmetry.space_group_name_H-M   'P 1'
#
loop_
_entity.id
_entity.type
_entity.pdbx_description
1 polymer ?
#
loop_
_entity_poly.entity_id
_entity_poly.type
_entity_poly.pdbx_seq_one_letter_code
_entity_poly.pdbx_strand_id
1 'polypeptide(L)'
;MDKEVDPHVLAVIDEMRLSGPRLTPVEIVAKMGVFDARDKPFDHAWLATGDNVIATIWAEHVNLGAGRRWFCLESLDTQHRAGGGTRAPNQVQRAKDRLALLKRTFDAGQGFRAVLQTNRVAIAELEINKGAKVSTRVRDDDEWHVATWEPEQKLAVLVRGPRGWVPDEAEVQAAKARGGVPQAEEEPAAAVPVQSSPEDVQAAAMDYVLRHFRGYGYKAEDLTGQNVGYDIEVSNAKGATLLKITVKGTSNATPGFQLTSEESACSAREPLWRLLVVSDAGGPTAQHKIYKPSEMSQAPGFQSLG
;
A
#
# COMPACT_ATOMS: atom_id res chain seq x y z
N MET A 1 8.72 -6.86 6.80
CA MET A 1 8.11 -6.77 5.46
C MET A 1 8.22 -8.09 4.70
N ASP A 2 9.29 -8.88 4.94
CA ASP A 2 9.39 -10.31 4.61
C ASP A 2 8.26 -11.21 5.16
N LYS A 3 7.26 -10.63 5.83
CA LYS A 3 6.06 -11.30 6.34
C LYS A 3 4.85 -11.18 5.41
N GLU A 4 4.90 -10.33 4.38
CA GLU A 4 3.80 -10.14 3.40
C GLU A 4 4.03 -10.93 2.10
N VAL A 5 5.28 -11.25 1.78
CA VAL A 5 5.62 -12.11 0.64
C VAL A 5 5.59 -13.56 1.07
N ASP A 6 4.99 -14.43 0.27
CA ASP A 6 5.04 -15.87 0.50
C ASP A 6 6.51 -16.33 0.61
N PRO A 7 6.91 -17.09 1.65
CA PRO A 7 8.31 -17.48 1.86
C PRO A 7 8.94 -18.23 0.66
N HIS A 8 8.14 -18.97 -0.11
CA HIS A 8 8.64 -19.66 -1.30
C HIS A 8 8.94 -18.68 -2.43
N VAL A 9 8.06 -17.69 -2.62
CA VAL A 9 8.28 -16.59 -3.58
C VAL A 9 9.51 -15.78 -3.20
N LEU A 10 9.64 -15.43 -1.91
CA LEU A 10 10.77 -14.68 -1.40
C LEU A 10 12.09 -15.43 -1.60
N ALA A 11 12.12 -16.74 -1.32
CA ALA A 11 13.31 -17.56 -1.52
C ALA A 11 13.80 -17.57 -2.98
N VAL A 12 12.87 -17.69 -3.94
CA VAL A 12 13.20 -17.63 -5.37
C VAL A 12 13.72 -16.25 -5.77
N ILE A 13 13.10 -15.17 -5.28
CA ILE A 13 13.57 -13.80 -5.54
C ILE A 13 14.97 -13.58 -4.97
N ASP A 14 15.25 -14.08 -3.75
CA ASP A 14 16.57 -13.97 -3.14
C ASP A 14 17.62 -14.78 -3.91
N GLU A 15 17.29 -15.97 -4.39
CA GLU A 15 18.18 -16.75 -5.25
C GLU A 15 18.51 -16.01 -6.56
N MET A 16 17.51 -15.45 -7.24
CA MET A 16 17.70 -14.62 -8.44
C MET A 16 18.56 -13.38 -8.15
N ARG A 17 18.34 -12.73 -7.00
CA ARG A 17 19.11 -11.55 -6.58
C ARG A 17 20.57 -11.88 -6.29
N LEU A 18 20.83 -13.03 -5.67
CA LEU A 18 22.18 -13.45 -5.27
C LEU A 18 22.99 -14.01 -6.45
N SER A 19 22.33 -14.65 -7.41
CA SER A 19 22.95 -15.19 -8.63
C SER A 19 23.12 -14.15 -9.75
N GLY A 20 22.30 -13.09 -9.73
CA GLY A 20 22.30 -12.04 -10.75
C GLY A 20 23.36 -10.94 -10.55
N PRO A 21 23.60 -10.12 -11.59
CA PRO A 21 24.47 -8.95 -11.48
C PRO A 21 23.88 -7.92 -10.52
N ARG A 22 24.73 -7.24 -9.74
CA ARG A 22 24.31 -6.12 -8.87
C ARG A 22 23.91 -4.91 -9.70
N LEU A 23 22.61 -4.78 -9.98
CA LEU A 23 22.00 -3.70 -10.73
C LEU A 23 20.96 -2.98 -9.89
N THR A 24 20.83 -1.68 -10.10
CA THR A 24 19.72 -0.89 -9.54
C THR A 24 18.40 -1.28 -10.22
N PRO A 25 17.24 -1.03 -9.58
CA PRO A 25 15.93 -1.34 -10.17
C PRO A 25 15.69 -0.74 -11.57
N VAL A 26 16.25 0.44 -11.84
CA VAL A 26 16.12 1.11 -13.14
C VAL A 26 17.05 0.47 -14.18
N GLU A 27 18.28 0.10 -13.80
CA GLU A 27 19.21 -0.58 -14.69
C GLU A 27 18.72 -1.96 -15.14
N ILE A 28 18.00 -2.68 -14.28
CA ILE A 28 17.37 -3.96 -14.64
C ILE A 28 16.39 -3.75 -15.80
N VAL A 29 15.47 -2.80 -15.66
CA VAL A 29 14.45 -2.50 -16.68
C VAL A 29 15.11 -1.98 -17.97
N ALA A 30 16.13 -1.12 -17.84
CA ALA A 30 16.88 -0.62 -19.00
C ALA A 30 17.59 -1.76 -19.76
N LYS A 31 18.23 -2.70 -19.06
CA LYS A 31 18.87 -3.87 -19.70
C LYS A 31 17.90 -4.84 -20.36
N MET A 32 16.62 -4.77 -20.02
CA MET A 32 15.58 -5.53 -20.69
C MET A 32 15.09 -4.86 -21.98
N GLY A 33 15.63 -3.68 -22.35
CA GLY A 33 15.35 -3.02 -23.63
C GLY A 33 14.36 -1.84 -23.53
N VAL A 34 14.20 -1.26 -22.34
CA VAL A 34 13.38 -0.05 -22.12
C VAL A 34 14.30 1.16 -22.04
N PHE A 35 14.41 1.91 -23.14
CA PHE A 35 15.36 3.01 -23.22
C PHE A 35 15.00 4.23 -22.36
N ASP A 36 13.71 4.47 -22.15
CA ASP A 36 13.16 5.57 -21.34
C ASP A 36 12.88 5.15 -19.88
N ALA A 37 13.43 4.02 -19.42
CA ALA A 37 13.21 3.51 -18.06
C ALA A 37 13.61 4.52 -16.96
N ARG A 38 14.59 5.38 -17.26
CA ARG A 38 15.06 6.44 -16.36
C ARG A 38 14.09 7.62 -16.26
N ASP A 39 13.36 7.89 -17.34
CA ASP A 39 12.39 9.00 -17.41
C ASP A 39 11.04 8.60 -16.81
N LYS A 40 10.79 7.29 -16.70
CA LYS A 40 9.55 6.69 -16.16
C LYS A 40 9.83 5.72 -15.01
N PRO A 41 10.49 6.15 -13.91
CA PRO A 41 10.92 5.25 -12.84
C PRO A 41 9.76 4.69 -12.01
N PHE A 42 8.57 5.30 -12.10
CA PHE A 42 7.36 4.93 -11.37
C PHE A 42 6.37 4.10 -12.18
N ASP A 43 6.69 3.81 -13.45
CA ASP A 43 5.84 2.97 -14.27
C ASP A 43 5.95 1.51 -13.81
N HIS A 44 4.92 0.74 -14.16
CA HIS A 44 4.81 -0.67 -13.81
C HIS A 44 4.70 -1.56 -15.03
N ALA A 45 4.69 -0.98 -16.23
CA ALA A 45 4.81 -1.72 -17.47
C ALA A 45 5.41 -0.81 -18.55
N TRP A 46 6.11 -1.42 -19.48
CA TRP A 46 6.83 -0.72 -20.54
C TRP A 46 6.76 -1.52 -21.84
N LEU A 47 6.82 -0.80 -22.96
CA LEU A 47 7.13 -1.38 -24.25
C LEU A 47 8.65 -1.35 -24.44
N ALA A 48 9.25 -2.53 -24.64
CA ALA A 48 10.67 -2.67 -24.90
C ALA A 48 10.93 -2.89 -26.40
N THR A 49 12.21 -2.88 -26.77
CA THR A 49 12.67 -3.25 -28.12
C THR A 49 12.04 -4.55 -28.62
N GLY A 50 11.66 -4.55 -29.91
CA GLY A 50 11.04 -5.70 -30.55
C GLY A 50 9.61 -5.96 -30.08
N ASP A 51 8.88 -4.91 -29.71
CA ASP A 51 7.48 -4.96 -29.26
C ASP A 51 7.20 -5.81 -28.02
N ASN A 52 8.25 -6.16 -27.28
CA ASN A 52 8.12 -6.96 -26.07
C ASN A 52 7.54 -6.11 -24.93
N VAL A 53 6.49 -6.61 -24.28
CA VAL A 53 5.99 -5.99 -23.05
C VAL A 53 6.83 -6.46 -21.87
N ILE A 54 7.18 -5.51 -21.00
CA ILE A 54 7.74 -5.78 -19.68
C ILE A 54 6.75 -5.28 -18.64
N ALA A 55 6.47 -6.08 -17.61
CA ALA A 55 5.59 -5.68 -16.52
C ALA A 55 6.21 -6.00 -15.16
N THR A 56 6.01 -5.11 -14.20
CA THR A 56 6.32 -5.40 -12.79
C THR A 56 5.30 -6.37 -12.23
N ILE A 57 5.78 -7.41 -11.56
CA ILE A 57 4.98 -8.28 -10.71
C ILE A 57 5.42 -8.05 -9.27
N TRP A 58 4.47 -7.67 -8.43
CA TRP A 58 4.73 -7.33 -7.04
C TRP A 58 4.67 -8.63 -6.25
N ALA A 59 5.75 -8.99 -5.59
CA ALA A 59 5.89 -10.29 -4.94
C ALA A 59 4.84 -10.50 -3.85
N GLU A 60 4.40 -9.41 -3.23
CA GLU A 60 3.33 -9.39 -2.23
C GLU A 60 1.95 -9.78 -2.82
N HIS A 61 1.77 -9.64 -4.14
CA HIS A 61 0.54 -10.05 -4.85
C HIS A 61 0.65 -11.43 -5.49
N VAL A 62 1.81 -12.09 -5.42
CA VAL A 62 1.99 -13.43 -5.97
C VAL A 62 1.33 -14.45 -5.05
N ASN A 63 0.48 -15.28 -5.65
CA ASN A 63 -0.20 -16.39 -5.00
C ASN A 63 0.32 -17.72 -5.57
N LEU A 64 0.31 -18.76 -4.74
CA LEU A 64 0.69 -20.12 -5.12
C LEU A 64 -0.58 -20.95 -5.30
N GLY A 65 -0.82 -21.41 -6.53
CA GLY A 65 -1.84 -22.38 -6.85
C GLY A 65 -1.30 -23.82 -6.87
N ALA A 66 -2.10 -24.73 -7.41
CA ALA A 66 -1.81 -26.15 -7.48
C ALA A 66 -0.43 -26.43 -8.12
N GLY A 67 0.37 -27.24 -7.42
CA GLY A 67 1.74 -27.55 -7.83
C GLY A 67 2.74 -26.41 -7.60
N ARG A 68 2.40 -25.43 -6.73
CA ARG A 68 3.20 -24.22 -6.47
C ARG A 68 3.39 -23.34 -7.72
N ARG A 69 2.42 -23.38 -8.64
CA ARG A 69 2.40 -22.47 -9.80
C ARG A 69 2.02 -21.07 -9.36
N TRP A 70 2.71 -20.07 -9.89
CA TRP A 70 2.53 -18.69 -9.45
C TRP A 70 1.46 -18.03 -10.31
N PHE A 71 0.58 -17.28 -9.64
CA PHE A 71 -0.35 -16.40 -10.30
C PHE A 71 -0.51 -15.09 -9.53
N CYS A 72 -0.95 -14.06 -10.23
CA CYS A 72 -1.25 -12.75 -9.67
C CYS A 72 -2.60 -12.28 -10.20
N LEU A 73 -3.35 -11.59 -9.36
CA LEU A 73 -4.58 -10.93 -9.74
C LEU A 73 -4.26 -9.48 -10.14
N GLU A 74 -4.64 -9.10 -11.36
CA GLU A 74 -4.50 -7.74 -11.87
C GLU A 74 -5.87 -7.06 -11.89
N SER A 75 -6.02 -5.94 -11.18
CA SER A 75 -7.26 -5.18 -11.20
C SER A 75 -7.42 -4.41 -12.52
N LEU A 76 -8.57 -4.56 -13.17
CA LEU A 76 -8.95 -3.77 -14.34
C LEU A 76 -9.59 -2.42 -13.95
N ASP A 77 -9.84 -2.18 -12.65
CA ASP A 77 -10.29 -0.88 -12.18
C ASP A 77 -9.12 0.10 -12.23
N THR A 78 -9.22 1.11 -13.10
CA THR A 78 -8.19 2.15 -13.24
C THR A 78 -8.38 3.32 -12.28
N GLN A 79 -9.56 3.43 -11.65
CA GLN A 79 -9.94 4.56 -10.81
C GLN A 79 -9.61 4.33 -9.33
N HIS A 80 -9.61 3.07 -8.88
CA HIS A 80 -9.42 2.72 -7.48
C HIS A 80 -8.17 1.89 -7.26
N ARG A 81 -7.52 2.07 -6.10
CA ARG A 81 -6.36 1.26 -5.69
C ARG A 81 -6.83 -0.08 -5.09
N ALA A 82 -5.93 -1.06 -5.05
CA ALA A 82 -6.24 -2.41 -4.54
C ALA A 82 -6.72 -2.40 -3.06
N GLY A 83 -6.18 -1.49 -2.23
CA GLY A 83 -6.62 -1.29 -0.83
C GLY A 83 -7.69 -0.20 -0.67
N GLY A 84 -8.37 0.21 -1.75
CA GLY A 84 -9.40 1.24 -1.71
C GLY A 84 -8.90 2.68 -1.90
N GLY A 85 -9.88 3.58 -2.05
CA GLY A 85 -9.65 5.00 -2.35
C GLY A 85 -9.27 5.27 -3.81
N THR A 86 -9.46 6.53 -4.21
CA THR A 86 -9.28 6.97 -5.60
C THR A 86 -7.81 7.14 -5.97
N ARG A 87 -7.50 6.87 -7.23
CA ARG A 87 -6.21 7.16 -7.84
C ARG A 87 -6.16 8.62 -8.27
N ALA A 88 -5.00 9.26 -8.05
CA ALA A 88 -4.67 10.54 -8.64
C ALA A 88 -4.53 10.44 -10.18
N PRO A 89 -4.67 11.53 -10.95
CA PRO A 89 -4.69 11.46 -12.43
C PRO A 89 -3.48 10.77 -13.05
N ASN A 90 -2.28 10.96 -12.49
CA ASN A 90 -1.07 10.30 -12.95
C ASN A 90 -1.05 8.79 -12.63
N GLN A 91 -1.67 8.36 -11.52
CA GLN A 91 -1.84 6.95 -11.18
C GLN A 91 -2.87 6.29 -12.09
N VAL A 92 -3.98 6.98 -12.41
CA VAL A 92 -4.98 6.53 -13.39
C VAL A 92 -4.32 6.30 -14.75
N GLN A 93 -3.49 7.24 -15.21
CA GLN A 93 -2.80 7.09 -16.49
C GLN A 93 -1.85 5.89 -16.48
N ARG A 94 -1.03 5.71 -15.44
CA ARG A 94 -0.14 4.54 -15.32
C ARG A 94 -0.90 3.22 -15.30
N ALA A 95 -2.04 3.17 -14.60
CA ALA A 95 -2.91 1.99 -14.59
C ALA A 95 -3.47 1.69 -15.99
N LYS A 96 -3.95 2.71 -16.71
CA LYS A 96 -4.42 2.58 -18.11
C LYS A 96 -3.31 2.08 -19.03
N ASP A 97 -2.11 2.66 -18.95
CA ASP A 97 -0.98 2.28 -19.80
C ASP A 97 -0.56 0.83 -19.54
N ARG A 98 -0.49 0.42 -18.26
CA ARG A 98 -0.21 -0.97 -17.87
C ARG A 98 -1.26 -1.93 -18.43
N LEU A 99 -2.55 -1.65 -18.22
CA LEU A 99 -3.62 -2.51 -18.71
C LEU A 99 -3.65 -2.58 -20.24
N ALA A 100 -3.36 -1.48 -20.94
CA ALA A 100 -3.26 -1.49 -22.40
C ALA A 100 -2.16 -2.43 -22.89
N LEU A 101 -0.99 -2.43 -22.25
CA LEU A 101 0.12 -3.32 -22.59
C LEU A 101 -0.19 -4.79 -22.25
N LEU A 102 -0.77 -5.07 -21.08
CA LEU A 102 -1.18 -6.44 -20.72
C LEU A 102 -2.29 -6.97 -21.63
N LYS A 103 -3.27 -6.13 -21.97
CA LYS A 103 -4.34 -6.49 -22.91
C LYS A 103 -3.80 -6.76 -24.30
N ARG A 104 -2.81 -5.99 -24.76
CA ARG A 104 -2.12 -6.22 -26.03
C ARG A 104 -1.48 -7.61 -26.06
N THR A 105 -0.80 -8.04 -24.98
CA THR A 105 -0.20 -9.38 -24.93
C THR A 105 -1.26 -10.48 -24.89
N PHE A 106 -2.35 -10.26 -24.14
CA PHE A 106 -3.49 -11.20 -24.10
C PHE A 106 -4.12 -11.40 -25.48
N ASP A 107 -4.45 -10.30 -26.17
CA ASP A 107 -5.09 -10.32 -27.49
C ASP A 107 -4.20 -10.94 -28.58
N ALA A 108 -2.88 -10.75 -28.46
CA ALA A 108 -1.92 -11.38 -29.34
C ALA A 108 -1.64 -12.86 -29.00
N GLY A 109 -2.16 -13.36 -27.87
CA GLY A 109 -1.81 -14.68 -27.35
C GLY A 109 -0.31 -14.80 -27.11
N GLN A 110 0.33 -13.76 -26.55
CA GLN A 110 1.76 -13.70 -26.27
C GLN A 110 2.02 -13.50 -24.78
N GLY A 111 3.18 -13.96 -24.32
CA GLY A 111 3.66 -13.66 -22.98
C GLY A 111 4.27 -12.26 -22.90
N PHE A 112 4.55 -11.83 -21.67
CA PHE A 112 5.35 -10.66 -21.36
C PHE A 112 6.52 -11.08 -20.46
N ARG A 113 7.56 -10.25 -20.42
CA ARG A 113 8.70 -10.44 -19.51
C ARG A 113 8.41 -9.75 -18.18
N ALA A 114 8.70 -10.40 -17.06
CA ALA A 114 8.42 -9.83 -15.76
C ALA A 114 9.68 -9.29 -15.08
N VAL A 115 9.48 -8.24 -14.27
CA VAL A 115 10.39 -7.90 -13.18
C VAL A 115 9.68 -8.14 -11.86
N LEU A 116 10.22 -9.05 -11.05
CA LEU A 116 9.71 -9.31 -9.71
C LEU A 116 10.21 -8.22 -8.78
N GLN A 117 9.32 -7.68 -7.96
CA GLN A 117 9.63 -6.58 -7.05
C GLN A 117 9.17 -6.89 -5.63
N THR A 118 10.03 -6.62 -4.65
CA THR A 118 9.66 -6.50 -3.23
C THR A 118 9.87 -5.06 -2.77
N ASN A 119 9.03 -4.60 -1.85
CA ASN A 119 9.04 -3.22 -1.40
C ASN A 119 9.58 -3.07 0.03
N ARG A 120 10.08 -1.87 0.39
CA ARG A 120 10.46 -1.52 1.78
C ARG A 120 9.35 -0.80 2.54
N VAL A 121 8.26 -0.51 1.84
CA VAL A 121 7.02 0.07 2.35
C VAL A 121 5.84 -0.69 1.74
N ALA A 122 4.67 -0.58 2.34
CA ALA A 122 3.46 -1.16 1.80
C ALA A 122 3.16 -0.64 0.39
N ILE A 123 2.46 -1.47 -0.40
CA ILE A 123 2.14 -1.17 -1.79
C ILE A 123 1.40 0.16 -1.96
N ALA A 124 0.39 0.36 -1.11
CA ALA A 124 -0.39 1.60 -1.09
C ALA A 124 0.48 2.84 -0.83
N GLU A 125 1.55 2.73 -0.02
CA GLU A 125 2.47 3.83 0.21
C GLU A 125 3.36 4.08 -1.01
N LEU A 126 3.85 3.01 -1.66
CA LEU A 126 4.68 3.11 -2.86
C LEU A 126 3.94 3.79 -4.03
N GLU A 127 2.63 3.56 -4.14
CA GLU A 127 1.82 4.21 -5.19
C GLU A 127 1.70 5.72 -4.99
N ILE A 128 1.73 6.22 -3.75
CA ILE A 128 1.48 7.63 -3.39
C ILE A 128 2.79 8.41 -3.22
N ASN A 129 3.77 7.81 -2.57
CA ASN A 129 5.00 8.48 -2.15
C ASN A 129 6.11 8.26 -3.19
N LYS A 130 6.41 9.30 -3.98
CA LYS A 130 7.53 9.27 -4.95
C LYS A 130 8.91 9.02 -4.31
N GLY A 131 9.04 9.24 -3.00
CA GLY A 131 10.25 8.95 -2.23
C GLY A 131 10.31 7.54 -1.65
N ALA A 132 9.24 6.75 -1.77
CA ALA A 132 9.19 5.37 -1.33
C ALA A 132 10.23 4.53 -2.10
N LYS A 133 10.99 3.72 -1.35
CA LYS A 133 12.08 2.91 -1.92
C LYS A 133 11.62 1.48 -2.15
N VAL A 134 11.81 1.02 -3.38
CA VAL A 134 11.80 -0.41 -3.72
C VAL A 134 12.91 -1.11 -2.94
N SER A 135 12.65 -2.33 -2.43
CA SER A 135 13.66 -3.12 -1.71
C SER A 135 14.54 -3.86 -2.69
N THR A 136 13.93 -4.72 -3.50
CA THR A 136 14.59 -5.56 -4.49
C THR A 136 13.77 -5.53 -5.77
N ARG A 137 14.46 -5.49 -6.91
CA ARG A 137 13.89 -5.84 -8.20
C ARG A 137 14.80 -6.87 -8.85
N VAL A 138 14.24 -7.93 -9.40
CA VAL A 138 14.98 -8.93 -10.18
C VAL A 138 14.25 -9.19 -11.49
N ARG A 139 15.00 -9.53 -12.54
CA ARG A 139 14.40 -10.03 -13.78
C ARG A 139 13.95 -11.46 -13.52
N ASP A 140 12.74 -11.78 -13.96
CA ASP A 140 12.26 -13.15 -14.04
C ASP A 140 12.45 -13.67 -15.46
N ASP A 141 13.10 -14.82 -15.59
CA ASP A 141 13.37 -15.44 -16.89
C ASP A 141 12.25 -16.38 -17.35
N ASP A 142 11.35 -16.77 -16.44
CA ASP A 142 10.17 -17.52 -16.81
C ASP A 142 9.14 -16.62 -17.53
N GLU A 143 8.45 -17.18 -18.53
CA GLU A 143 7.39 -16.48 -19.23
C GLU A 143 6.26 -16.15 -18.25
N TRP A 144 5.77 -14.91 -18.30
CA TRP A 144 4.48 -14.56 -17.72
C TRP A 144 3.48 -14.31 -18.83
N HIS A 145 2.22 -14.63 -18.60
CA HIS A 145 1.15 -14.36 -19.55
C HIS A 145 -0.16 -14.04 -18.84
N VAL A 146 -1.04 -13.33 -19.55
CA VAL A 146 -2.42 -13.14 -19.10
C VAL A 146 -3.18 -14.42 -19.44
N ALA A 147 -3.63 -15.14 -18.42
CA ALA A 147 -4.39 -16.38 -18.56
C ALA A 147 -5.88 -16.10 -18.85
N THR A 148 -6.47 -15.16 -18.12
CA THR A 148 -7.87 -14.73 -18.32
C THR A 148 -7.98 -13.21 -18.24
N TRP A 149 -8.98 -12.68 -18.94
CA TRP A 149 -9.35 -11.27 -18.92
C TRP A 149 -10.85 -11.17 -18.73
N GLU A 150 -11.29 -10.67 -17.59
CA GLU A 150 -12.68 -10.73 -17.10
C GLU A 150 -13.18 -9.31 -16.76
N PRO A 151 -13.60 -8.52 -17.77
CA PRO A 151 -14.06 -7.15 -17.60
C PRO A 151 -15.19 -7.00 -16.58
N GLU A 152 -16.12 -7.95 -16.56
CA GLU A 152 -17.30 -7.97 -15.70
C GLU A 152 -16.90 -8.11 -14.23
N GLN A 153 -15.84 -8.86 -13.94
CA GLN A 153 -15.25 -8.98 -12.60
C GLN A 153 -14.20 -7.90 -12.32
N LYS A 154 -13.92 -7.01 -13.29
CA LYS A 154 -12.81 -6.05 -13.28
C LYS A 154 -11.47 -6.72 -12.92
N LEU A 155 -11.22 -7.91 -13.46
CA LEU A 155 -10.07 -8.72 -13.10
C LEU A 155 -9.37 -9.30 -14.33
N ALA A 156 -8.05 -9.44 -14.28
CA ALA A 156 -7.30 -10.35 -15.13
C ALA A 156 -6.42 -11.26 -14.26
N VAL A 157 -6.19 -12.48 -14.72
CA VAL A 157 -5.33 -13.45 -14.04
C VAL A 157 -4.01 -13.53 -14.80
N LEU A 158 -2.91 -13.23 -14.13
CA LEU A 158 -1.55 -13.34 -14.67
C LEU A 158 -0.91 -14.62 -14.14
N VAL A 159 -0.29 -15.41 -15.00
CA VAL A 159 0.31 -16.71 -14.67
C VAL A 159 1.77 -16.74 -15.08
N ARG A 160 2.61 -17.34 -14.23
CA ARG A 160 4.02 -17.63 -14.52
C ARG A 160 4.19 -19.06 -15.03
N GLY A 161 5.05 -19.24 -16.03
CA GLY A 161 5.45 -20.54 -16.55
C GLY A 161 4.59 -21.03 -17.71
N PRO A 162 4.50 -22.36 -17.94
CA PRO A 162 3.84 -22.94 -19.10
C PRO A 162 2.38 -22.52 -19.24
N ARG A 163 1.96 -22.32 -20.48
CA ARG A 163 0.59 -21.96 -20.83
C ARG A 163 -0.39 -23.13 -20.65
N GLY A 164 -1.67 -22.79 -20.56
CA GLY A 164 -2.77 -23.75 -20.44
C GLY A 164 -3.13 -24.13 -19.01
N TRP A 165 -2.43 -23.57 -18.02
CA TRP A 165 -2.88 -23.61 -16.63
C TRP A 165 -3.53 -22.29 -16.23
N VAL A 166 -4.62 -22.41 -15.49
CA VAL A 166 -5.29 -21.32 -14.79
C VAL A 166 -5.56 -21.76 -13.35
N PRO A 167 -5.46 -20.87 -12.36
CA PRO A 167 -5.88 -21.18 -10.99
C PRO A 167 -7.37 -21.52 -10.97
N ASP A 168 -7.78 -22.37 -10.03
CA ASP A 168 -9.20 -22.67 -9.85
C ASP A 168 -9.94 -21.51 -9.16
N GLU A 169 -11.27 -21.57 -9.16
CA GLU A 169 -12.11 -20.52 -8.57
C GLU A 169 -11.79 -20.31 -7.07
N ALA A 170 -11.53 -21.39 -6.32
CA ALA A 170 -11.23 -21.28 -4.90
C ALA A 170 -9.88 -20.58 -4.66
N GLU A 171 -8.88 -20.87 -5.49
CA GLU A 171 -7.58 -20.20 -5.48
C GLU A 171 -7.72 -18.71 -5.83
N VAL A 172 -8.52 -18.37 -6.85
CA VAL A 172 -8.81 -16.98 -7.23
C VAL A 172 -9.52 -16.24 -6.10
N GLN A 173 -10.52 -16.84 -5.47
CA GLN A 173 -11.24 -16.22 -4.35
C GLN A 173 -10.34 -16.05 -3.11
N ALA A 174 -9.48 -17.02 -2.81
CA ALA A 174 -8.50 -16.90 -1.73
C ALA A 174 -7.49 -15.78 -2.02
N ALA A 175 -7.05 -15.62 -3.27
CA ALA A 175 -6.17 -14.53 -3.70
C ALA A 175 -6.87 -13.17 -3.61
N LYS A 176 -8.15 -13.06 -4.01
CA LYS A 176 -8.98 -11.86 -3.83
C LYS A 176 -9.06 -11.47 -2.35
N ALA A 177 -9.27 -12.44 -1.47
CA ALA A 177 -9.31 -12.21 -0.02
C ALA A 177 -7.95 -11.77 0.56
N ARG A 178 -6.85 -12.33 0.05
CA ARG A 178 -5.47 -11.97 0.48
C ARG A 178 -5.04 -10.58 0.02
N GLY A 179 -5.54 -10.12 -1.13
CA GLY A 179 -5.22 -8.82 -1.71
C GLY A 179 -5.74 -7.58 -0.95
N GLY A 180 -6.51 -7.72 0.14
CA GLY A 180 -6.89 -6.59 1.00
C GLY A 180 -8.19 -5.83 0.67
N VAL A 181 -9.27 -6.56 0.36
CA VAL A 181 -10.70 -6.37 0.71
C VAL A 181 -11.11 -5.01 1.35
N PRO A 182 -12.04 -4.23 0.74
CA PRO A 182 -13.48 -4.44 1.02
C PRO A 182 -14.15 -5.40 0.04
N GLN A 183 -15.10 -6.16 0.57
CA GLN A 183 -16.00 -7.02 -0.19
C GLN A 183 -16.90 -6.14 -1.06
N ALA A 184 -17.29 -6.63 -2.24
CA ALA A 184 -18.44 -6.08 -2.93
C ALA A 184 -19.63 -6.18 -1.96
N GLU A 185 -20.34 -5.06 -1.82
CA GLU A 185 -21.57 -4.90 -1.07
C GLU A 185 -22.47 -6.14 -1.28
N GLU A 186 -22.63 -6.97 -0.25
CA GLU A 186 -23.99 -7.42 0.02
C GLU A 186 -24.76 -6.15 0.34
N GLU A 187 -25.86 -5.91 -0.38
CA GLU A 187 -26.78 -4.83 -0.05
C GLU A 187 -26.88 -4.75 1.47
N PRO A 188 -26.64 -3.59 2.10
CA PRO A 188 -26.82 -3.49 3.53
C PRO A 188 -28.30 -3.79 3.76
N ALA A 189 -28.58 -4.98 4.29
CA ALA A 189 -29.72 -5.17 5.15
C ALA A 189 -29.57 -4.09 6.21
N ALA A 190 -30.35 -3.02 6.06
CA ALA A 190 -30.24 -1.74 6.75
C ALA A 190 -29.41 -1.85 8.03
N ALA A 191 -28.11 -1.59 7.91
CA ALA A 191 -27.24 -1.59 9.08
C ALA A 191 -27.72 -0.42 9.94
N VAL A 192 -28.41 -0.78 11.02
CA VAL A 192 -28.69 0.13 12.12
C VAL A 192 -27.39 0.86 12.45
N PRO A 193 -27.34 2.19 12.38
CA PRO A 193 -26.12 2.94 12.63
C PRO A 193 -25.68 2.64 14.06
N VAL A 194 -24.56 1.94 14.23
CA VAL A 194 -23.88 1.89 15.51
C VAL A 194 -23.36 3.29 15.73
N GLN A 195 -24.02 4.03 16.62
CA GLN A 195 -23.54 5.32 17.09
C GLN A 195 -22.18 5.08 17.77
N SER A 196 -21.09 5.30 17.05
CA SER A 196 -19.75 5.33 17.66
C SER A 196 -19.64 6.59 18.51
N SER A 197 -19.39 6.42 19.81
CA SER A 197 -19.18 7.56 20.69
C SER A 197 -17.84 8.25 20.35
N PRO A 198 -17.65 9.54 20.70
CA PRO A 198 -16.36 10.20 20.52
C PRO A 198 -15.19 9.47 21.20
N GLU A 199 -15.47 8.77 22.31
CA GLU A 199 -14.47 7.96 23.03
C GLU A 199 -14.03 6.74 22.19
N ASP A 200 -14.96 6.06 21.52
CA ASP A 200 -14.64 4.93 20.64
C ASP A 200 -13.80 5.37 19.45
N VAL A 201 -14.14 6.53 18.86
CA VAL A 201 -13.39 7.13 17.74
C VAL A 201 -11.97 7.49 18.17
N GLN A 202 -11.81 8.04 19.38
CA GLN A 202 -10.50 8.39 19.94
C GLN A 202 -9.67 7.14 20.27
N ALA A 203 -10.27 6.11 20.86
CA ALA A 203 -9.60 4.84 21.14
C ALA A 203 -9.14 4.15 19.85
N ALA A 204 -9.97 4.16 18.81
CA ALA A 204 -9.61 3.62 17.49
C ALA A 204 -8.45 4.39 16.85
N ALA A 205 -8.42 5.72 16.99
CA ALA A 205 -7.31 6.54 16.51
C ALA A 205 -6.00 6.23 17.26
N MET A 206 -6.04 6.07 18.58
CA MET A 206 -4.88 5.69 19.39
C MET A 206 -4.29 4.35 18.97
N ASP A 207 -5.14 3.33 18.85
CA ASP A 207 -4.71 1.99 18.43
C ASP A 207 -4.14 2.01 17.00
N TYR A 208 -4.76 2.76 16.09
CA TYR A 208 -4.24 2.97 14.73
C TYR A 208 -2.81 3.54 14.75
N VAL A 209 -2.55 4.58 15.54
CA VAL A 209 -1.24 5.24 15.59
C VAL A 209 -0.17 4.36 16.22
N LEU A 210 -0.51 3.67 17.32
CA LEU A 210 0.40 2.72 17.96
C LEU A 210 0.78 1.59 17.00
N ARG A 211 -0.21 1.01 16.31
CA ARG A 211 0.03 -0.03 15.28
C ARG A 211 0.87 0.50 14.13
N HIS A 212 0.60 1.73 13.66
CA HIS A 212 1.37 2.37 12.61
C HIS A 212 2.86 2.42 12.99
N PHE A 213 3.23 3.12 14.06
CA PHE A 213 4.64 3.29 14.42
C PHE A 213 5.35 1.98 14.79
N ARG A 214 4.66 1.06 15.49
CA ARG A 214 5.21 -0.28 15.81
C ARG A 214 5.44 -1.10 14.54
N GLY A 215 4.57 -0.96 13.53
CA GLY A 215 4.72 -1.58 12.22
C GLY A 215 5.99 -1.15 11.47
N TYR A 216 6.41 0.11 11.65
CA TYR A 216 7.68 0.63 11.10
C TYR A 216 8.91 0.32 11.96
N GLY A 217 8.76 -0.47 13.03
CA GLY A 217 9.86 -0.86 13.90
C GLY A 217 10.29 0.21 14.92
N TYR A 218 9.47 1.25 15.14
CA TYR A 218 9.67 2.20 16.22
C TYR A 218 9.08 1.66 17.53
N LYS A 219 9.67 2.08 18.65
CA LYS A 219 9.05 1.89 19.96
C LYS A 219 8.03 3.02 20.16
N ALA A 220 6.74 2.69 20.20
CA ALA A 220 5.66 3.61 20.50
C ALA A 220 4.99 3.25 21.83
N GLU A 221 5.02 4.19 22.76
CA GLU A 221 4.56 4.06 24.15
C GLU A 221 3.36 4.97 24.41
N ASP A 222 2.32 4.42 25.04
CA ASP A 222 1.10 5.14 25.40
C ASP A 222 1.27 5.83 26.77
N LEU A 223 1.03 7.13 26.80
CA LEU A 223 1.21 8.03 27.93
C LEU A 223 -0.07 8.81 28.26
N THR A 224 -1.21 8.45 27.66
CA THR A 224 -2.51 9.12 27.85
C THR A 224 -2.89 9.32 29.33
N GLY A 225 -2.52 8.37 30.20
CA GLY A 225 -2.78 8.44 31.66
C GLY A 225 -1.79 9.29 32.48
N GLN A 226 -0.75 9.87 31.88
CA GLN A 226 0.33 10.55 32.60
C GLN A 226 0.20 12.07 32.65
N ASN A 227 -0.78 12.64 31.93
CA ASN A 227 -1.06 14.08 31.87
C ASN A 227 0.16 14.94 31.49
N VAL A 228 0.96 14.46 30.53
CA VAL A 228 2.20 15.12 30.05
C VAL A 228 1.97 16.05 28.84
N GLY A 229 0.71 16.19 28.39
CA GLY A 229 0.30 17.02 27.26
C GLY A 229 0.50 16.40 25.88
N TYR A 230 0.75 15.08 25.83
CA TYR A 230 0.75 14.26 24.62
C TYR A 230 0.43 12.82 24.99
N ASP A 231 -0.05 12.06 24.00
CA ASP A 231 -0.61 10.72 24.18
C ASP A 231 0.42 9.62 23.93
N ILE A 232 1.34 9.82 22.97
CA ILE A 232 2.29 8.79 22.55
C ILE A 232 3.70 9.34 22.47
N GLU A 233 4.67 8.60 22.99
CA GLU A 233 6.08 8.83 22.70
C GLU A 233 6.61 7.79 21.70
N VAL A 234 7.28 8.26 20.64
CA VAL A 234 7.89 7.41 19.63
C VAL A 234 9.41 7.54 19.70
N SER A 235 10.11 6.42 19.84
CA SER A 235 11.57 6.35 19.86
C SER A 235 12.11 5.32 18.86
N ASN A 236 13.35 5.51 18.41
CA ASN A 236 14.02 4.54 17.54
C ASN A 236 14.56 3.34 18.33
N ALA A 237 15.08 2.34 17.63
CA ALA A 237 15.68 1.14 18.23
C ALA A 237 16.88 1.42 19.15
N LYS A 238 17.48 2.62 19.09
CA LYS A 238 18.57 3.07 19.96
C LYS A 238 18.08 3.86 21.18
N GLY A 239 16.76 4.00 21.36
CA GLY A 239 16.14 4.70 22.49
C GLY A 239 16.10 6.22 22.35
N ALA A 240 16.46 6.80 21.21
CA ALA A 240 16.32 8.24 21.00
C ALA A 240 14.85 8.59 20.69
N THR A 241 14.25 9.47 21.48
CA THR A 241 12.90 10.00 21.25
C THR A 241 12.87 10.83 19.97
N LEU A 242 11.91 10.53 19.10
CA LEU A 242 11.75 11.14 17.78
C LEU A 242 10.51 12.04 17.73
N LEU A 243 9.40 11.60 18.35
CA LEU A 243 8.13 12.30 18.34
C LEU A 243 7.43 12.16 19.69
N LYS A 244 6.73 13.22 20.09
CA LYS A 244 5.77 13.24 21.18
C LYS A 244 4.43 13.65 20.57
N ILE A 245 3.44 12.77 20.58
CA ILE A 245 2.29 12.86 19.68
C ILE A 245 1.02 13.02 20.50
N THR A 246 0.25 14.06 20.20
CA THR A 246 -1.18 14.12 20.55
C THR A 246 -1.99 13.57 19.39
N VAL A 247 -2.83 12.58 19.64
CA VAL A 247 -3.67 11.91 18.66
C VAL A 247 -5.09 12.44 18.73
N LYS A 248 -5.70 12.70 17.58
CA LYS A 248 -7.13 13.04 17.51
C LYS A 248 -7.81 12.23 16.42
N GLY A 249 -8.88 11.53 16.77
CA GLY A 249 -9.70 10.80 15.81
C GLY A 249 -10.84 11.66 15.25
N THR A 250 -11.15 11.52 13.97
CA THR A 250 -12.38 12.04 13.38
C THR A 250 -13.14 10.95 12.63
N SER A 251 -14.47 11.07 12.61
CA SER A 251 -15.39 10.20 11.85
C SER A 251 -16.57 11.02 11.36
N ASN A 252 -17.49 10.41 10.59
CA ASN A 252 -18.74 11.08 10.21
C ASN A 252 -19.57 11.50 11.44
N ALA A 253 -19.50 10.74 12.53
CA ALA A 253 -20.21 11.04 13.78
C ALA A 253 -19.44 12.03 14.68
N THR A 254 -18.12 12.12 14.55
CA THR A 254 -17.26 13.04 15.31
C THR A 254 -16.33 13.78 14.33
N PRO A 255 -16.84 14.78 13.59
CA PRO A 255 -16.09 15.41 12.50
C PRO A 255 -15.05 16.43 12.98
N GLY A 256 -15.07 16.79 14.26
CA GLY A 256 -14.19 17.81 14.82
C GLY A 256 -13.64 17.43 16.19
N PHE A 257 -12.58 18.11 16.58
CA PHE A 257 -11.88 17.88 17.82
C PHE A 257 -11.28 19.18 18.36
N GLN A 258 -10.97 19.17 19.65
CA GLN A 258 -10.26 20.24 20.34
C GLN A 258 -9.03 19.66 21.02
N LEU A 259 -8.01 20.50 21.19
CA LEU A 259 -6.92 20.20 22.11
C LEU A 259 -7.34 20.59 23.51
N THR A 260 -6.87 19.84 24.51
CA THR A 260 -6.95 20.28 25.90
C THR A 260 -6.03 21.48 26.12
N SER A 261 -6.24 22.22 27.21
CA SER A 261 -5.35 23.32 27.58
C SER A 261 -3.90 22.84 27.77
N GLU A 262 -3.72 21.63 28.30
CA GLU A 262 -2.39 21.05 28.52
C GLU A 262 -1.74 20.59 27.22
N GLU A 263 -2.47 19.96 26.30
CA GLU A 263 -1.97 19.63 24.95
C GLU A 263 -1.56 20.89 24.19
N SER A 264 -2.39 21.94 24.27
CA SER A 264 -2.11 23.24 23.64
C SER A 264 -0.84 23.88 24.23
N ALA A 265 -0.71 23.90 25.56
CA ALA A 265 0.48 24.42 26.22
C ALA A 265 1.74 23.58 25.92
N CYS A 266 1.58 22.25 25.84
CA CYS A 266 2.67 21.33 25.51
C CYS A 266 3.17 21.54 24.08
N SER A 267 2.26 21.76 23.12
CA SER A 267 2.60 22.05 21.72
C SER A 267 3.52 23.26 21.54
N ALA A 268 3.46 24.24 22.45
CA ALA A 268 4.29 25.43 22.40
C ALA A 268 5.68 25.24 23.02
N ARG A 269 5.82 24.34 24.02
CA ARG A 269 7.05 24.16 24.80
C ARG A 269 7.90 22.98 24.38
N GLU A 270 7.31 21.94 23.78
CA GLU A 270 7.98 20.69 23.46
C GLU A 270 8.33 20.60 21.96
N PRO A 271 9.62 20.70 21.56
CA PRO A 271 10.03 20.72 20.16
C PRO A 271 9.68 19.47 19.35
N LEU A 272 9.58 18.31 20.01
CA LEU A 272 9.21 17.04 19.37
C LEU A 272 7.69 16.84 19.31
N TRP A 273 6.90 17.77 19.84
CA TRP A 273 5.46 17.67 19.89
C TRP A 273 4.85 17.72 18.49
N ARG A 274 3.94 16.81 18.16
CA ARG A 274 3.18 16.81 16.91
C ARG A 274 1.72 16.47 17.17
N LEU A 275 0.84 17.07 16.38
CA LEU A 275 -0.56 16.65 16.28
C LEU A 275 -0.67 15.60 15.19
N LEU A 276 -1.27 14.45 15.49
CA LEU A 276 -1.58 13.43 14.51
C LEU A 276 -3.09 13.22 14.47
N VAL A 277 -3.69 13.55 13.32
CA VAL A 277 -5.13 13.40 13.11
C VAL A 277 -5.39 12.15 12.29
N VAL A 278 -6.22 11.24 12.82
CA VAL A 278 -6.70 10.03 12.12
C VAL A 278 -8.11 10.30 11.61
N SER A 279 -8.24 10.45 10.30
CA SER A 279 -9.53 10.58 9.63
C SER A 279 -10.18 9.23 9.40
N ASP A 280 -11.50 9.15 9.58
CA ASP A 280 -12.27 7.91 9.55
C ASP A 280 -11.74 6.87 10.57
N ALA A 281 -11.45 7.33 11.78
CA ALA A 281 -10.90 6.48 12.83
C ALA A 281 -11.89 5.37 13.20
N GLY A 282 -11.42 4.11 13.13
CA GLY A 282 -12.24 2.90 13.30
C GLY A 282 -12.95 2.44 12.03
N GLY A 283 -12.93 3.25 10.97
CA GLY A 283 -13.48 2.90 9.66
C GLY A 283 -12.45 2.24 8.72
N PRO A 284 -12.92 1.64 7.62
CA PRO A 284 -12.08 0.96 6.66
C PRO A 284 -11.19 1.92 5.85
N THR A 285 -11.45 3.23 5.89
CA THR A 285 -10.64 4.26 5.20
C THR A 285 -9.74 5.05 6.13
N ALA A 286 -9.50 4.53 7.34
CA ALA A 286 -8.67 5.17 8.36
C ALA A 286 -7.29 5.58 7.80
N GLN A 287 -7.04 6.89 7.78
CA GLN A 287 -5.78 7.48 7.32
C GLN A 287 -5.35 8.57 8.28
N HIS A 288 -4.06 8.87 8.34
CA HIS A 288 -3.57 9.91 9.24
C HIS A 288 -2.70 10.95 8.56
N LYS A 289 -2.63 12.12 9.18
CA LYS A 289 -1.70 13.18 8.82
C LYS A 289 -1.09 13.80 10.08
N ILE A 290 0.19 14.13 9.99
CA ILE A 290 0.98 14.73 11.08
C ILE A 290 1.12 16.22 10.80
N TYR A 291 0.93 17.03 11.84
CA TYR A 291 1.03 18.48 11.81
C TYR A 291 2.03 18.96 12.87
N LYS A 292 2.83 19.96 12.52
CA LYS A 292 3.60 20.73 13.51
C LYS A 292 2.67 21.66 14.30
N PRO A 293 3.10 22.19 15.46
CA PRO A 293 2.34 23.21 16.18
C PRO A 293 1.90 24.38 15.29
N SER A 294 2.77 24.87 14.41
CA SER A 294 2.48 25.96 13.47
C SER A 294 1.46 25.63 12.37
N GLU A 295 1.11 24.34 12.21
CA GLU A 295 0.26 23.83 11.12
C GLU A 295 -1.07 23.29 11.65
N MET A 296 -1.31 23.29 12.97
CA MET A 296 -2.49 22.66 13.59
C MET A 296 -3.81 23.22 13.08
N SER A 297 -3.88 24.51 12.81
CA SER A 297 -5.09 25.16 12.27
C SER A 297 -5.47 24.68 10.86
N GLN A 298 -4.56 24.00 10.16
CA GLN A 298 -4.82 23.39 8.85
C GLN A 298 -5.38 21.97 8.97
N ALA A 299 -5.44 21.41 10.18
CA ALA A 299 -5.97 20.07 10.40
C ALA A 299 -7.50 20.05 10.23
N PRO A 300 -8.05 19.19 9.35
CA PRO A 300 -9.50 19.08 9.17
C PRO A 300 -10.20 18.76 10.49
N GLY A 301 -11.25 19.53 10.81
CA GLY A 301 -12.00 19.35 12.06
C GLY A 301 -11.40 20.01 13.30
N PHE A 302 -10.23 20.66 13.19
CA PHE A 302 -9.66 21.41 14.30
C PHE A 302 -10.53 22.59 14.70
N GLN A 303 -10.90 22.64 15.97
CA GLN A 303 -11.64 23.75 16.57
C GLN A 303 -10.72 24.48 17.55
N SER A 304 -10.53 25.79 17.34
CA SER A 304 -9.84 26.61 18.32
C SER A 304 -10.69 26.69 19.59
N LEU A 305 -10.05 26.52 20.75
CA LEU A 305 -10.62 27.04 21.99
C LEU A 305 -10.78 28.56 21.82
N GLY A 306 -12.00 29.04 22.00
CA GLY A 306 -12.31 30.47 22.05
C GLY A 306 -11.86 31.12 23.35
#